data_AF-A0A2V6DQG0-F1
#
_entry.id   AF-A0A2V6DQG0-F1
#
_cell.length_a   1.000
_cell.length_b   1.000
_cell.length_c   1.000
_cell.angle_alpha   90.00
_cell.angle_beta   90.00
_cell.angle_gamma   90.00
#
_symmetry.space_group_name_H-M   'P 1'
#
loop_
_entity.id
_entity.type
_entity.pdbx_description
1 polymer ?
#
loop_
_entity_poly.entity_id
_entity_poly.type
_entity_poly.pdbx_seq_one_letter_code
_entity_poly.pdbx_strand_id
1 'polypeptide(L)' 'MFAARKVVSKPVFGGRPIHTVAELRQQIHDDLRRQHPEWIEPSGESPMCDFYEARLSQLLETGARSIPAEAA' A
#
# COMPACT_ATOMS: atom_id res chain seq x y z
N MET A 1 -24.76 4.86 19.48
CA MET A 1 -24.34 3.54 18.98
C MET A 1 -23.37 3.76 17.84
N PHE A 2 -22.09 3.43 17.99
CA PHE A 2 -21.11 3.52 16.91
C PHE A 2 -20.97 2.14 16.28
N ALA A 3 -21.42 1.99 15.03
CA ALA A 3 -21.27 0.74 14.30
C ALA A 3 -19.79 0.55 13.95
N ALA A 4 -19.17 -0.48 14.52
CA ALA A 4 -17.81 -0.87 14.18
C ALA A 4 -17.76 -1.35 12.72
N ARG A 5 -17.05 -0.61 11.86
CA ARG A 5 -16.74 -1.04 10.49
C ARG A 5 -15.88 -2.30 10.59
N LYS A 6 -16.46 -3.46 10.29
CA LYS A 6 -15.73 -4.70 10.10
C LYS A 6 -14.85 -4.54 8.86
N VAL A 7 -13.56 -4.31 9.07
CA VAL A 7 -12.57 -4.44 8.00
C VAL A 7 -12.46 -5.94 7.71
N VAL A 8 -12.99 -6.37 6.57
CA VAL A 8 -12.77 -7.73 6.09
C VAL A 8 -11.34 -7.78 5.55
N SER A 9 -10.40 -8.11 6.42
CA SER A 9 -9.04 -8.43 5.98
C SER A 9 -9.09 -9.79 5.30
N LYS A 10 -9.19 -9.79 3.97
CA LYS A 10 -8.89 -11.00 3.18
C LYS A 10 -7.48 -11.45 3.56
N PRO A 11 -7.25 -12.74 3.84
CA PRO A 11 -5.92 -13.21 4.17
C PRO A 11 -5.03 -12.92 2.97
N VAL A 12 -3.99 -12.10 3.18
CA VAL A 12 -2.91 -11.91 2.22
C VAL A 12 -2.39 -13.31 1.90
N PHE A 13 -2.60 -13.73 0.66
CA PHE A 13 -2.19 -15.02 0.14
C PHE A 13 -0.67 -15.11 0.28
N GLY A 14 -0.18 -15.91 1.23
CA GLY A 14 1.24 -16.24 1.41
C GLY A 14 2.18 -15.03 1.34
N GLY A 15 2.12 -14.14 2.33
CA GLY A 15 3.03 -12.99 2.39
C GLY A 15 4.48 -13.45 2.29
N ARG A 16 5.17 -13.07 1.21
CA ARG A 16 6.62 -13.26 1.14
C ARG A 16 7.24 -12.50 2.32
N PRO A 17 8.31 -13.01 2.94
CA PRO A 17 9.06 -12.23 3.91
C PRO A 17 9.45 -10.89 3.27
N ILE A 18 9.07 -9.79 3.92
CA ILE A 18 9.37 -8.45 3.46
C ILE A 18 10.51 -7.94 4.33
N HIS A 19 11.65 -7.66 3.71
CA HIS A 19 12.87 -7.24 4.40
C HIS A 19 13.13 -5.74 4.24
N THR A 20 12.46 -5.08 3.29
CA THR A 20 12.60 -3.65 3.01
C THR A 20 11.26 -2.98 2.70
N VAL A 21 11.21 -1.66 2.91
CA VAL A 21 10.04 -0.84 2.52
C VAL A 21 9.79 -0.90 1.01
N ALA A 22 10.84 -1.04 0.21
CA ALA A 22 10.73 -1.17 -1.26
C ALA A 22 9.99 -2.47 -1.66
N GLU A 23 10.31 -3.59 -1.01
CA GLU A 23 9.63 -4.87 -1.27
C GLU A 23 8.15 -4.81 -0.87
N LEU A 24 7.82 -4.15 0.25
CA LEU A 24 6.43 -3.96 0.67
C LEU A 24 5.64 -3.16 -0.36
N ARG A 25 6.23 -2.08 -0.86
CA ARG A 25 5.61 -1.22 -1.88
C ARG A 25 5.35 -2.00 -3.15
N GLN A 26 6.33 -2.78 -3.62
CA GLN A 26 6.15 -3.62 -4.80
C GLN A 26 5.04 -4.65 -4.60
N GLN A 27 4.98 -5.31 -3.44
CA GLN A 27 3.92 -6.27 -3.16
C GLN A 27 2.54 -5.61 -3.14
N ILE A 28 2.41 -4.43 -2.51
CA ILE A 28 1.15 -3.66 -2.51
C ILE A 28 0.76 -3.27 -3.94
N HIS A 29 1.71 -2.84 -4.77
CA HIS A 29 1.47 -2.49 -6.17
C HIS A 29 0.95 -3.70 -6.97
N ASP A 30 1.63 -4.84 -6.87
CA ASP A 30 1.25 -6.07 -7.57
C ASP A 30 -0.12 -6.59 -7.11
N ASP A 31 -0.38 -6.53 -5.80
CA ASP A 31 -1.64 -6.95 -5.20
C ASP A 31 -2.80 -6.01 -5.59
N LEU A 32 -2.55 -4.70 -5.72
CA LEU A 32 -3.54 -3.73 -6.20
C LEU A 32 -3.93 -4.00 -7.65
N ARG A 33 -2.95 -4.23 -8.53
CA ARG A 33 -3.21 -4.58 -9.94
C ARG A 33 -3.96 -5.90 -10.08
N ARG A 34 -3.64 -6.89 -9.25
CA ARG A 34 -4.35 -8.18 -9.24
C ARG A 34 -5.79 -8.04 -8.74
N GLN A 35 -6.03 -7.20 -7.74
CA GLN A 35 -7.37 -6.99 -7.18
C GLN A 35 -8.25 -6.07 -8.03
N HIS A 36 -7.63 -5.13 -8.77
CA HIS A 36 -8.31 -4.13 -9.59
C HIS A 36 -7.84 -4.18 -11.05
N PRO A 37 -8.09 -5.28 -11.79
CA PRO A 37 -7.75 -5.36 -13.20
C PRO A 37 -8.47 -4.29 -14.03
N GLU A 38 -9.62 -3.78 -13.56
CA GLU A 38 -10.37 -2.69 -14.21
C GLU A 38 -9.63 -1.35 -14.23
N TRP A 39 -8.61 -1.17 -13.40
CA TRP A 39 -7.77 0.03 -13.41
C TRP A 39 -6.59 -0.07 -14.36
N ILE A 40 -6.38 -1.23 -15.00
CA ILE A 40 -5.30 -1.45 -15.95
C ILE A 40 -5.83 -1.10 -17.34
N GLU A 41 -5.25 -0.07 -17.93
CA GLU A 41 -5.56 0.35 -19.29
C GLU A 41 -5.04 -0.66 -20.31
N PRO A 42 -5.53 -0.62 -21.57
CA PRO A 42 -5.03 -1.50 -22.63
C PRO A 42 -3.52 -1.35 -22.91
N SER A 43 -2.93 -0.20 -22.55
CA SER A 43 -1.48 0.04 -22.57
C SER A 43 -0.70 -0.77 -21.53
N GLY A 44 -1.39 -1.33 -20.54
CA GLY A 44 -0.80 -1.95 -19.36
C GLY A 44 -0.46 -0.94 -18.25
N GLU A 45 -0.75 0.34 -18.43
CA GLU A 45 -0.59 1.34 -17.38
C GLU A 45 -1.78 1.32 -16.42
N SER A 46 -1.59 1.84 -15.21
CA SER A 46 -2.68 2.00 -14.26
C SER A 46 -2.51 3.31 -13.50
N PRO A 47 -3.04 4.42 -14.04
CA PRO A 47 -2.94 5.74 -13.42
C PRO A 47 -3.46 5.77 -11.98
N MET A 48 -4.44 4.91 -11.67
CA MET A 48 -4.95 4.73 -10.31
C MET A 48 -3.91 4.07 -9.38
N CYS A 49 -3.20 3.04 -9.85
CA CYS A 49 -2.11 2.44 -9.06
C CYS A 49 -0.98 3.45 -8.82
N ASP A 50 -0.63 4.25 -9.82
CA ASP A 50 0.40 5.29 -9.69
C ASP A 50 0.00 6.36 -8.67
N PHE A 51 -1.29 6.75 -8.65
CA PHE A 51 -1.82 7.65 -7.64
C PHE A 51 -1.69 7.09 -6.22
N TYR A 52 -2.03 5.81 -6.01
CA TYR A 52 -1.88 5.17 -4.70
C TYR A 52 -0.41 5.08 -4.28
N GLU A 53 0.50 4.78 -5.21
CA GLU A 53 1.94 4.70 -4.96
C GLU A 53 2.52 6.07 -4.55
N ALA A 54 2.10 7.14 -5.22
CA ALA A 54 2.49 8.51 -4.88
C ALA A 54 1.98 8.93 -3.50
N ARG A 55 0.74 8.55 -3.17
CA ARG A 55 0.16 8.82 -1.85
C ARG A 55 0.87 8.04 -0.75
N LEU A 56 1.16 6.76 -0.98
CA LEU A 56 1.90 5.91 -0.04
C LEU A 56 3.28 6.49 0.24
N SER A 57 3.99 6.97 -0.78
CA SER A 57 5.28 7.65 -0.64
C SER A 57 5.19 8.86 0.30
N GLN A 58 4.20 9.74 0.09
CA GLN A 58 4.00 10.93 0.93
C GLN A 58 3.67 10.58 2.38
N LEU A 59 2.85 9.54 2.60
CA LEU A 59 2.50 9.09 3.94
C LEU A 59 3.71 8.50 4.67
N LEU A 60 4.56 7.74 3.98
CA LEU A 60 5.79 7.20 4.55
C LEU A 60 6.79 8.32 4.89
N GLU A 61 6.92 9.33 4.02
CA GLU A 61 7.79 10.49 4.29
C GLU A 61 7.27 11.30 5.50
N THR A 62 5.97 11.57 5.55
CA THR A 62 5.35 12.31 6.65
C THR A 62 5.42 11.52 7.96
N GLY A 63 5.16 10.22 7.90
CA GLY A 63 5.25 9.30 9.04
C GLY A 63 6.68 9.19 9.57
N ALA A 64 7.68 9.11 8.69
CA ALA A 64 9.08 9.08 9.09
C ALA A 64 9.51 10.38 9.80
N ARG A 65 8.93 11.53 9.41
CA ARG A 65 9.21 12.83 10.03
C ARG A 65 8.49 13.03 11.37
N SER A 66 7.39 12.29 11.61
CA SER A 66 6.58 12.42 12.82
C SER A 66 6.95 11.44 13.94
N ILE A 67 7.87 10.50 13.71
CA ILE A 67 8.53 9.76 14.79
C ILE A 67 9.47 10.78 15.46
N PRO A 68 9.20 11.29 16.68
CA PRO A 68 10.23 12.00 17.40
C PRO A 68 11.38 11.02 17.57
N ALA A 69 12.55 11.37 17.04
CA ALA A 69 13.78 10.68 17.37
C ALA A 69 13.84 10.67 18.90
N GLU A 70 13.62 9.50 19.48
CA GLU A 70 13.81 9.24 20.89
C GLU A 70 15.19 9.81 21.23
N ALA A 71 15.17 10.86 22.04
CA ALA A 71 16.35 11.51 22.55
C ALA A 71 17.12 10.49 23.39
N ALA A 72 18.09 9.84 22.76
CA ALA A 72 19.14 9.06 23.40
C ALA A 72 20.37 9.95 23.63
#